data_AF-A0A1N7MSB6-F1
#
_entry.id   AF-A0A1N7MSB6-F1
#
_cell.length_a   1.000
_cell.length_b   1.000
_cell.length_c   1.000
_cell.angle_alpha   90.00
_cell.angle_beta   90.00
_cell.angle_gamma   90.00
#
_symmetry.space_group_name_H-M   'P 1'
#
loop_
_entity.id
_entity.type
_entity.pdbx_description
1 polymer ?
#
loop_
_entity_poly.entity_id
_entity_poly.type
_entity_poly.pdbx_seq_one_letter_code
_entity_poly.pdbx_strand_id
1 'polypeptide(L)'
;MKNKFLWIISIFFFCNFFSQNNIEKGLKAKIITESSDGLYNIIATAENQSDFHYPINYILLSIKRGATGNTSSNKQEGKFVVKPKETLKLSEVKTNLDKKDVLKVFLFIKNEESDKIISKDSLEIQPDKIAKNSTKAISENDIELSGLTIDDTRSRNGKYYYDQFYMKYLQTDEKFPGTVKIVEIPGLGQSTRISVMYNEQEIYLFNASPDEEVMNQEAQTTLEILKEMILPKNELLRSST
;
A
#
# COMPACT_ATOMS: atom_id res chain seq x y z
N MET A 1 -15.25 -54.69 37.19
CA MET A 1 -15.88 -53.96 36.07
C MET A 1 -15.95 -52.47 36.40
N LYS A 2 -14.82 -51.79 36.31
CA LYS A 2 -14.70 -50.33 36.47
C LYS A 2 -13.84 -49.88 35.29
N ASN A 3 -14.12 -48.71 34.73
CA ASN A 3 -13.31 -48.04 33.67
C ASN A 3 -13.79 -48.17 32.21
N LYS A 4 -15.11 -48.19 31.96
CA LYS A 4 -15.63 -47.94 30.59
C LYS A 4 -16.53 -46.70 30.46
N PHE A 5 -16.72 -45.93 31.53
CA PHE A 5 -17.61 -44.75 31.50
C PHE A 5 -16.87 -43.41 31.33
N LEU A 6 -15.54 -43.39 31.37
CA LEU A 6 -14.76 -42.15 31.30
C LEU A 6 -14.31 -41.76 29.88
N TRP A 7 -14.79 -42.48 28.86
CA TRP A 7 -14.38 -42.29 27.45
C TRP A 7 -15.47 -41.69 26.57
N ILE A 8 -16.47 -41.02 27.17
CA ILE A 8 -17.53 -40.30 26.45
C ILE A 8 -17.47 -38.77 26.68
N ILE A 9 -16.72 -38.29 27.68
CA ILE A 9 -16.56 -36.85 27.97
C ILE A 9 -15.43 -36.19 27.16
N SER A 10 -14.57 -36.97 26.48
CA SER A 10 -13.44 -36.42 25.71
C SER A 10 -13.75 -36.06 24.25
N ILE A 11 -14.97 -36.30 23.75
CA ILE A 11 -15.32 -36.06 22.34
C ILE A 11 -16.02 -34.70 22.09
N PHE A 12 -16.35 -33.95 23.13
CA PHE A 12 -17.11 -32.69 23.01
C PHE A 12 -16.28 -31.40 23.15
N PHE A 13 -14.95 -31.48 23.04
CA PHE A 13 -14.05 -30.33 23.22
C PHE A 13 -13.20 -29.97 21.98
N PHE A 14 -13.65 -30.37 20.78
CA PHE A 14 -12.95 -30.08 19.51
C PHE A 14 -13.85 -29.41 18.46
N CYS A 15 -14.68 -28.45 18.86
CA CYS A 15 -15.28 -27.49 17.92
C CYS A 15 -14.86 -26.07 18.27
N ASN A 16 -13.56 -25.81 18.19
CA ASN A 16 -13.11 -24.45 17.88
C ASN A 16 -13.39 -24.24 16.39
N PHE A 17 -14.60 -23.74 16.08
CA PHE A 17 -14.85 -23.13 14.79
C PHE A 17 -13.96 -21.89 14.68
N PHE A 18 -12.79 -22.04 14.08
CA PHE A 18 -12.11 -20.91 13.47
C PHE A 18 -12.97 -20.48 12.27
N SER A 19 -13.89 -19.55 12.51
CA SER A 19 -14.48 -18.80 11.40
C SER A 19 -13.34 -18.03 10.75
N GLN A 20 -12.89 -18.49 9.59
CA GLN A 20 -12.01 -17.69 8.74
C GLN A 20 -12.77 -16.41 8.43
N ASN A 21 -12.21 -15.26 8.82
CA ASN A 21 -12.62 -13.98 8.25
C ASN A 21 -12.29 -14.10 6.76
N ASN A 22 -13.25 -14.56 5.96
CA ASN A 22 -13.24 -14.34 4.53
C ASN A 22 -13.31 -12.83 4.37
N ILE A 23 -12.15 -12.18 4.31
CA ILE A 23 -12.02 -10.92 3.60
C ILE A 23 -12.68 -11.21 2.26
N GLU A 24 -13.79 -10.54 1.97
CA GLU A 24 -14.54 -10.67 0.73
C GLU A 24 -13.62 -10.19 -0.42
N LYS A 25 -12.65 -11.03 -0.81
CA LYS A 25 -11.56 -10.72 -1.74
C LYS A 25 -12.04 -10.34 -3.14
N GLY A 26 -13.34 -10.43 -3.39
CA GLY A 26 -13.97 -10.11 -4.65
C GLY A 26 -14.41 -8.66 -4.82
N LEU A 27 -14.49 -7.85 -3.74
CA LEU A 27 -15.00 -6.47 -3.85
C LEU A 27 -13.89 -5.43 -3.69
N LYS A 28 -13.71 -4.58 -4.71
CA LYS A 28 -12.69 -3.53 -4.78
C LYS A 28 -13.33 -2.15 -4.83
N ALA A 29 -12.92 -1.27 -3.92
CA ALA A 29 -13.21 0.16 -3.98
C ALA A 29 -12.25 0.83 -4.98
N LYS A 30 -12.75 1.75 -5.82
CA LYS A 30 -11.91 2.56 -6.71
C LYS A 30 -12.41 4.01 -6.74
N ILE A 31 -11.50 4.96 -6.61
CA ILE A 31 -11.74 6.39 -6.81
C ILE A 31 -11.18 6.77 -8.17
N ILE A 32 -12.06 7.17 -9.08
CA ILE A 32 -11.69 7.69 -10.40
C ILE A 32 -11.69 9.20 -10.32
N THR A 33 -10.70 9.84 -10.93
CA THR A 33 -10.64 11.30 -11.00
C THR A 33 -10.43 11.77 -12.42
N GLU A 34 -11.28 12.69 -12.85
CA GLU A 34 -11.16 13.40 -14.11
C GLU A 34 -10.90 14.89 -13.79
N SER A 35 -10.05 15.54 -14.57
CA SER A 35 -9.71 16.95 -14.34
C SER A 35 -9.75 17.75 -15.63
N SER A 36 -10.37 18.92 -15.59
CA SER A 36 -10.37 19.89 -16.69
C SER A 36 -10.32 21.30 -16.09
N ASP A 37 -9.32 22.09 -16.48
CA ASP A 37 -9.16 23.50 -16.10
C ASP A 37 -9.32 23.80 -14.59
N GLY A 38 -8.72 22.97 -13.73
CA GLY A 38 -8.74 23.13 -12.27
C GLY A 38 -10.01 22.59 -11.59
N LEU A 39 -11.03 22.20 -12.37
CA LEU A 39 -12.18 21.46 -11.88
C LEU A 39 -11.87 19.96 -11.85
N TYR A 40 -11.99 19.35 -10.68
CA TYR A 40 -11.80 17.92 -10.46
C TYR A 40 -13.15 17.25 -10.23
N ASN A 41 -13.42 16.21 -11.03
CA ASN A 41 -14.56 15.31 -10.87
C ASN A 41 -14.08 14.02 -10.20
N ILE A 42 -14.60 13.73 -9.03
CA ILE A 42 -14.22 12.60 -8.19
C ILE A 42 -15.38 11.62 -8.20
N ILE A 43 -15.14 10.43 -8.74
CA ILE A 43 -16.16 9.39 -8.91
C ILE A 43 -15.77 8.20 -8.05
N ALA A 44 -16.61 7.85 -7.09
CA ALA A 44 -16.42 6.65 -6.28
C ALA A 44 -17.13 5.46 -6.93
N THR A 45 -16.42 4.34 -7.09
CA THR A 45 -16.95 3.11 -7.66
C THR A 45 -16.65 1.90 -6.78
N ALA A 46 -17.49 0.86 -6.93
CA ALA A 46 -17.27 -0.46 -6.38
C ALA A 46 -17.23 -1.47 -7.52
N GLU A 47 -16.15 -2.24 -7.61
CA GLU A 47 -15.98 -3.31 -8.58
C GLU A 47 -16.12 -4.67 -7.87
N ASN A 48 -17.03 -5.50 -8.37
CA ASN A 48 -17.22 -6.85 -7.89
C ASN A 48 -16.63 -7.85 -8.89
N GLN A 49 -15.52 -8.46 -8.53
CA GLN A 49 -14.84 -9.49 -9.32
C GLN A 49 -15.32 -10.91 -8.99
N SER A 50 -16.24 -11.07 -8.04
CA SER A 50 -16.78 -12.38 -7.63
C SER A 50 -18.03 -12.78 -8.43
N ASP A 51 -18.51 -14.00 -8.16
CA ASP A 51 -19.75 -14.54 -8.71
C ASP A 51 -20.97 -14.30 -7.78
N PHE A 52 -20.77 -13.62 -6.65
CA PHE A 52 -21.82 -13.31 -5.66
C PHE A 52 -22.18 -11.83 -5.68
N HIS A 53 -23.40 -11.45 -5.29
CA HIS A 53 -23.74 -10.04 -5.09
C HIS A 53 -23.30 -9.59 -3.70
N TYR A 54 -22.94 -8.32 -3.55
CA TYR A 54 -22.55 -7.75 -2.28
C TYR A 54 -23.49 -6.59 -1.88
N PRO A 55 -24.29 -6.75 -0.81
CA PRO A 55 -24.97 -5.63 -0.17
C PRO A 55 -23.95 -4.82 0.64
N ILE A 56 -23.78 -3.55 0.29
CA ILE A 56 -22.75 -2.68 0.84
C ILE A 56 -23.30 -1.35 1.32
N ASN A 57 -22.59 -0.78 2.28
CA ASN A 57 -22.72 0.61 2.70
C ASN A 57 -21.39 1.32 2.44
N TYR A 58 -21.39 2.41 1.68
CA TYR A 58 -20.17 3.16 1.39
C TYR A 58 -20.13 4.48 2.16
N ILE A 59 -18.91 4.99 2.38
CA ILE A 59 -18.65 6.34 2.86
C ILE A 59 -17.54 6.93 1.98
N LEU A 60 -17.86 8.02 1.29
CA LEU A 60 -16.89 8.86 0.59
C LEU A 60 -16.65 10.12 1.44
N LEU A 61 -15.41 10.37 1.85
CA LEU A 61 -15.02 11.56 2.59
C LEU A 61 -13.97 12.33 1.79
N SER A 62 -14.28 13.55 1.40
CA SER A 62 -13.33 14.49 0.80
C SER A 62 -13.02 15.62 1.77
N ILE A 63 -11.74 15.96 1.89
CA ILE A 63 -11.23 17.00 2.77
C ILE A 63 -10.32 17.89 1.93
N LYS A 64 -10.78 19.12 1.67
CA LYS A 64 -10.02 20.15 0.96
C LYS A 64 -9.42 21.11 1.98
N ARG A 65 -8.10 21.29 1.92
CA ARG A 65 -7.39 22.33 2.66
C ARG A 65 -6.89 23.38 1.68
N GLY A 66 -7.37 24.61 1.86
CA GLY A 66 -6.94 25.76 1.10
C GLY A 66 -5.60 26.32 1.55
N ALA A 67 -4.94 27.08 0.68
CA ALA A 67 -3.64 27.71 0.95
C ALA A 67 -3.62 28.63 2.19
N THR A 68 -4.77 29.23 2.53
CA THR A 68 -4.94 30.13 3.68
C THR A 68 -5.19 29.38 5.01
N GLY A 69 -5.21 28.04 4.99
CA GLY A 69 -5.47 27.20 6.16
C GLY A 69 -6.94 26.77 6.32
N ASN A 70 -7.86 27.36 5.55
CA ASN A 70 -9.27 26.98 5.57
C ASN A 70 -9.44 25.52 5.15
N THR A 71 -10.20 24.74 5.92
CA THR A 71 -10.51 23.35 5.61
C THR A 71 -12.02 23.20 5.37
N SER A 72 -12.38 22.55 4.28
CA SER A 72 -13.75 22.15 3.98
C SER A 72 -13.80 20.64 3.80
N SER A 73 -14.87 20.01 4.26
CA SER A 73 -15.06 18.57 4.13
C SER A 73 -16.44 18.28 3.55
N ASN A 74 -16.51 17.22 2.74
CA ASN A 74 -17.76 16.71 2.21
C ASN A 74 -17.77 15.19 2.41
N LYS A 75 -18.79 14.72 3.12
CA LYS A 75 -19.02 13.32 3.42
C LYS A 75 -20.31 12.88 2.73
N GLN A 76 -20.23 11.82 1.94
CA GLN A 76 -21.37 11.15 1.32
C GLN A 76 -21.40 9.69 1.75
N GLU A 77 -22.59 9.13 1.91
CA GLU A 77 -22.78 7.74 2.31
C GLU A 77 -24.08 7.20 1.72
N GLY A 78 -24.17 5.89 1.58
CA GLY A 78 -25.35 5.25 1.03
C GLY A 78 -25.20 3.74 0.89
N LYS A 79 -26.32 3.09 0.60
CA LYS A 79 -26.41 1.64 0.47
C LYS A 79 -26.62 1.22 -0.97
N PHE A 80 -25.93 0.17 -1.40
CA PHE A 80 -26.01 -0.37 -2.74
C PHE A 80 -25.89 -1.89 -2.72
N VAL A 81 -26.38 -2.53 -3.77
CA VAL A 81 -26.11 -3.95 -4.04
C VAL A 81 -25.29 -4.03 -5.31
N VAL A 82 -24.04 -4.48 -5.20
CA VAL A 82 -23.13 -4.63 -6.35
C VAL A 82 -23.28 -6.03 -6.91
N LYS A 83 -23.72 -6.17 -8.17
CA LYS A 83 -23.94 -7.47 -8.79
C LYS A 83 -22.62 -8.17 -9.13
N PRO A 84 -22.62 -9.49 -9.37
CA PRO A 84 -21.44 -10.22 -9.84
C PRO A 84 -20.85 -9.58 -11.10
N LYS A 85 -19.52 -9.49 -11.18
CA LYS A 85 -18.77 -8.96 -12.35
C LYS A 85 -19.18 -7.54 -12.77
N GLU A 86 -19.71 -6.74 -11.86
CA GLU A 86 -20.18 -5.38 -12.13
C GLU A 86 -19.26 -4.33 -11.48
N THR A 87 -19.08 -3.21 -12.17
CA THR A 87 -18.54 -1.98 -11.60
C THR A 87 -19.66 -0.96 -11.46
N LEU A 88 -20.02 -0.64 -10.22
CA LEU A 88 -21.11 0.27 -9.90
C LEU A 88 -20.58 1.65 -9.47
N LYS A 89 -21.14 2.72 -10.02
CA LYS A 89 -20.90 4.10 -9.56
C LYS A 89 -21.69 4.35 -8.27
N LEU A 90 -20.99 4.69 -7.19
CA LEU A 90 -21.57 4.94 -5.87
C LEU A 90 -21.91 6.42 -5.68
N SER A 91 -20.99 7.31 -6.06
CA SER A 91 -21.15 8.76 -5.92
C SER A 91 -20.24 9.54 -6.85
N GLU A 92 -20.55 10.83 -7.01
CA GLU A 92 -19.81 11.76 -7.84
C GLU A 92 -19.75 13.14 -7.17
N VAL A 93 -18.56 13.72 -7.07
CA VAL A 93 -18.30 15.02 -6.45
C VAL A 93 -17.44 15.86 -7.36
N LYS A 94 -17.92 17.06 -7.70
CA LYS A 94 -17.15 18.06 -8.45
C LYS A 94 -16.63 19.13 -7.52
N THR A 95 -15.34 19.42 -7.59
CA THR A 95 -14.70 20.43 -6.75
C THR A 95 -13.61 21.16 -7.51
N ASN A 96 -13.48 22.45 -7.24
CA ASN A 96 -12.42 23.27 -7.81
C ASN A 96 -11.21 23.27 -6.85
N LEU A 97 -9.99 23.10 -7.37
CA LEU A 97 -8.76 23.15 -6.60
C LEU A 97 -7.81 24.22 -7.14
N ASP A 98 -7.42 25.15 -6.27
CA ASP A 98 -6.37 26.11 -6.60
C ASP A 98 -4.99 25.44 -6.53
N LYS A 99 -4.00 26.08 -7.16
CA LYS A 99 -2.61 25.57 -7.29
C LYS A 99 -2.01 25.01 -5.98
N LYS A 100 -2.22 25.75 -4.89
CA LYS A 100 -1.69 25.46 -3.55
C LYS A 100 -2.64 24.66 -2.66
N ASP A 101 -3.82 24.28 -3.16
CA ASP A 101 -4.77 23.51 -2.38
C ASP A 101 -4.34 22.05 -2.28
N VAL A 102 -4.75 21.40 -1.20
CA VAL A 102 -4.57 19.95 -1.01
C VAL A 102 -5.94 19.33 -0.81
N LEU A 103 -6.28 18.35 -1.65
CA LEU A 103 -7.48 17.55 -1.49
C LEU A 103 -7.10 16.12 -1.11
N LYS A 104 -7.69 15.62 -0.02
CA LYS A 104 -7.63 14.20 0.35
C LYS A 104 -9.01 13.60 0.23
N VAL A 105 -9.11 12.46 -0.43
CA VAL A 105 -10.37 11.72 -0.61
C VAL A 105 -10.17 10.32 -0.08
N PHE A 106 -11.13 9.84 0.70
CA PHE A 106 -11.18 8.50 1.26
C PHE A 106 -12.49 7.86 0.88
N LEU A 107 -12.43 6.62 0.37
CA LEU A 107 -13.58 5.79 0.11
C LEU A 107 -13.49 4.55 0.98
N PHE A 108 -14.55 4.29 1.74
CA PHE A 108 -14.71 3.08 2.53
C PHE A 108 -15.95 2.35 2.04
N ILE A 109 -15.80 1.06 1.76
CA ILE A 109 -16.91 0.15 1.50
C ILE A 109 -17.02 -0.79 2.68
N LYS A 110 -18.22 -0.87 3.25
CA LYS A 110 -18.57 -1.73 4.37
C LYS A 110 -19.60 -2.77 3.94
N ASN A 111 -19.50 -3.97 4.49
CA ASN A 111 -20.56 -4.95 4.38
C ASN A 111 -21.80 -4.43 5.12
N GLU A 112 -22.98 -4.48 4.50
CA GLU A 112 -24.19 -3.85 5.05
C GLU A 112 -24.64 -4.49 6.37
N GLU A 113 -24.52 -5.81 6.52
CA GLU A 113 -25.01 -6.54 7.69
C GLU A 113 -24.06 -6.45 8.88
N SER A 114 -22.76 -6.58 8.63
CA SER A 114 -21.75 -6.62 9.69
C SER A 114 -21.14 -5.25 10.02
N ASP A 115 -21.40 -4.23 9.20
CA ASP A 115 -20.79 -2.88 9.24
C ASP A 115 -19.25 -2.87 9.21
N LYS A 116 -18.61 -4.01 8.86
CA LYS A 116 -17.16 -4.12 8.74
C LYS A 116 -16.68 -3.53 7.42
N ILE A 117 -15.57 -2.79 7.46
CA ILE A 117 -14.90 -2.31 6.24
C ILE A 117 -14.33 -3.53 5.49
N ILE A 118 -14.81 -3.72 4.25
CA ILE A 118 -14.40 -4.81 3.37
C ILE A 118 -13.43 -4.34 2.28
N SER A 119 -13.53 -3.06 1.87
CA SER A 119 -12.66 -2.48 0.85
C SER A 119 -12.48 -0.98 1.09
N LYS A 120 -11.34 -0.42 0.68
CA LYS A 120 -11.05 1.01 0.83
C LYS A 120 -10.14 1.50 -0.27
N ASP A 121 -10.24 2.78 -0.57
CA ASP A 121 -9.35 3.48 -1.48
C ASP A 121 -9.11 4.92 -0.99
N SER A 122 -8.02 5.53 -1.42
CA SER A 122 -7.69 6.91 -1.06
C SER A 122 -6.92 7.63 -2.16
N LEU A 123 -7.22 8.91 -2.34
CA LEU A 123 -6.58 9.76 -3.32
C LEU A 123 -6.13 11.07 -2.66
N GLU A 124 -4.94 11.54 -3.01
CA GLU A 124 -4.46 12.87 -2.63
C GLU A 124 -4.10 13.68 -3.88
N ILE A 125 -4.71 14.85 -4.03
CA ILE A 125 -4.49 15.75 -5.15
C ILE A 125 -3.79 17.01 -4.64
N GLN A 126 -2.65 17.32 -5.26
CA GLN A 126 -1.88 18.54 -5.05
C GLN A 126 -1.54 19.14 -6.43
N PRO A 127 -2.32 20.13 -6.93
CA PRO A 127 -2.16 20.63 -8.30
C PRO A 127 -0.74 21.13 -8.62
N ASP A 128 -0.07 21.78 -7.66
CA ASP A 128 1.32 22.25 -7.80
C ASP A 128 2.36 21.15 -8.05
N LYS A 129 2.11 19.91 -7.61
CA LYS A 129 2.99 18.76 -7.89
C LYS A 129 2.71 18.16 -9.27
N ILE A 130 1.47 18.23 -9.73
CA ILE A 130 1.05 17.68 -11.03
C ILE A 130 1.61 18.53 -12.17
N ALA A 131 1.59 19.86 -12.05
CA ALA A 131 2.13 20.78 -13.08
C ALA A 131 3.63 20.58 -13.35
N LYS A 132 4.40 20.12 -12.35
CA LYS A 132 5.85 19.85 -12.46
C LYS A 132 6.18 18.51 -13.13
N ASN A 133 5.21 17.62 -13.29
CA ASN A 133 5.38 16.27 -13.85
C ASN A 133 4.77 16.11 -15.26
N SER A 134 4.42 17.20 -15.93
CA SER A 134 3.73 17.20 -17.23
C SER A 134 4.64 16.87 -18.44
N THR A 135 5.41 15.77 -18.36
CA THR A 135 5.97 15.05 -19.51
C THR A 135 6.13 13.56 -19.19
N LYS A 136 5.01 12.84 -19.07
CA LYS A 136 4.80 11.44 -19.51
C LYS A 136 3.41 10.99 -19.06
N ALA A 137 2.60 10.55 -20.02
CA ALA A 137 1.35 9.85 -19.72
C ALA A 137 1.70 8.52 -19.02
N ILE A 138 1.14 8.29 -17.83
CA ILE A 138 1.32 7.05 -17.07
C ILE A 138 0.03 6.24 -17.26
N SER A 139 0.16 5.03 -17.81
CA SER A 139 -0.95 4.08 -17.93
C SER A 139 -1.33 3.55 -16.54
N GLU A 140 -2.61 3.24 -16.30
CA GLU A 140 -3.10 2.68 -15.02
C GLU A 140 -2.46 1.32 -14.64
N ASN A 141 -1.68 0.69 -15.53
CA ASN A 141 -0.91 -0.52 -15.23
C ASN A 141 0.51 -0.24 -14.71
N ASP A 142 0.96 1.02 -14.72
CA ASP A 142 2.34 1.41 -14.37
C ASP A 142 2.42 2.22 -13.07
N ILE A 143 1.35 2.28 -12.26
CA ILE A 143 1.47 2.68 -10.85
C ILE A 143 2.02 1.48 -10.06
N GLU A 144 3.18 0.98 -10.46
CA GLU A 144 4.03 0.26 -9.52
C GLU A 144 4.40 1.30 -8.45
N LEU A 145 4.11 1.01 -7.18
CA LEU A 145 4.56 1.80 -6.03
C LEU A 145 6.11 1.78 -6.03
N SER A 146 6.72 2.62 -6.86
CA SER A 146 8.16 2.69 -7.04
C SER A 146 8.74 3.56 -5.94
N GLY A 147 9.78 3.05 -5.28
CA GLY A 147 10.48 3.77 -4.23
C GLY A 147 9.79 3.83 -2.88
N LEU A 148 9.00 2.81 -2.57
CA LEU A 148 8.59 2.55 -1.21
C LEU A 148 9.77 1.93 -0.44
N THR A 149 10.32 2.65 0.52
CA THR A 149 11.31 2.13 1.48
C THR A 149 10.67 1.99 2.86
N ILE A 150 10.92 0.88 3.54
CA ILE A 150 10.40 0.60 4.89
C ILE A 150 11.57 0.37 5.85
N ASP A 151 11.56 1.12 6.96
CA ASP A 151 12.52 1.00 8.07
C ASP A 151 11.93 0.13 9.18
N ASP A 152 12.46 -1.09 9.32
CA ASP A 152 12.19 -2.01 10.44
C ASP A 152 13.49 -2.23 11.26
N THR A 153 14.34 -1.21 11.37
CA THR A 153 15.55 -1.24 12.20
C THR A 153 15.25 -0.83 13.64
N ARG A 154 16.08 -1.30 14.59
CA ARG A 154 15.83 -1.12 16.03
C ARG A 154 17.03 -0.52 16.77
N SER A 155 18.25 -0.75 16.28
CA SER A 155 19.48 -0.22 16.86
C SER A 155 19.90 1.09 16.20
N ARG A 156 20.83 1.79 16.85
CA ARG A 156 21.46 2.99 16.30
C ARG A 156 22.20 2.71 14.98
N ASN A 157 22.91 1.58 14.91
CA ASN A 157 23.69 1.21 13.73
C ASN A 157 22.77 0.82 12.56
N GLY A 158 21.69 0.08 12.85
CA GLY A 158 20.66 -0.23 11.86
C GLY A 158 20.00 1.04 11.32
N LYS A 159 19.61 1.96 12.22
CA LYS A 159 19.02 3.24 11.82
C LYS A 159 19.97 4.10 11.00
N TYR A 160 21.25 4.14 11.37
CA TYR A 160 22.29 4.84 10.63
C TYR A 160 22.42 4.29 9.21
N TYR A 161 22.48 2.97 9.05
CA TYR A 161 22.50 2.32 7.74
C TYR A 161 21.26 2.69 6.91
N TYR A 162 20.06 2.62 7.49
CA TYR A 162 18.82 3.01 6.79
C TYR A 162 18.89 4.46 6.29
N ASP A 163 19.38 5.38 7.11
CA ASP A 163 19.52 6.79 6.74
C ASP A 163 20.50 6.98 5.59
N GLN A 164 21.67 6.32 5.63
CA GLN A 164 22.66 6.39 4.54
C GLN A 164 22.11 5.78 3.24
N PHE A 165 21.47 4.62 3.34
CA PHE A 165 20.78 3.98 2.22
C PHE A 165 19.72 4.90 1.62
N TYR A 166 18.84 5.46 2.45
CA TYR A 166 17.75 6.32 2.00
C TYR A 166 18.26 7.60 1.34
N MET A 167 19.32 8.22 1.88
CA MET A 167 19.94 9.41 1.26
C MET A 167 20.51 9.11 -0.12
N LYS A 168 21.27 8.01 -0.27
CA LYS A 168 21.81 7.58 -1.57
C LYS A 168 20.70 7.13 -2.54
N TYR A 169 19.66 6.52 -2.00
CA TYR A 169 18.48 6.11 -2.75
C TYR A 169 17.73 7.31 -3.34
N LEU A 170 17.59 8.39 -2.56
CA LEU A 170 17.00 9.64 -3.04
C LEU A 170 17.82 10.27 -4.17
N GLN A 171 19.15 10.18 -4.10
CA GLN A 171 20.08 10.68 -5.11
C GLN A 171 20.10 9.84 -6.41
N THR A 172 19.49 8.66 -6.41
CA THR A 172 19.40 7.83 -7.63
C THR A 172 18.27 8.33 -8.53
N ASP A 173 18.58 8.53 -9.81
CA ASP A 173 17.64 9.02 -10.84
C ASP A 173 16.49 8.04 -11.12
N GLU A 174 16.74 6.73 -10.96
CA GLU A 174 15.78 5.66 -11.18
C GLU A 174 15.24 5.13 -9.85
N LYS A 175 13.90 5.00 -9.74
CA LYS A 175 13.24 4.42 -8.55
C LYS A 175 12.94 2.95 -8.80
N PHE A 176 13.35 2.08 -7.87
CA PHE A 176 13.08 0.64 -7.96
C PHE A 176 11.55 0.37 -7.93
N PRO A 177 11.01 -0.43 -8.87
CA PRO A 177 9.60 -0.81 -8.92
C PRO A 177 9.29 -1.90 -7.90
N GLY A 178 9.00 -1.49 -6.67
CA GLY A 178 8.74 -2.42 -5.58
C GLY A 178 9.06 -1.82 -4.23
N THR A 179 8.84 -2.64 -3.20
CA THR A 179 9.10 -2.26 -1.81
C THR A 179 10.48 -2.75 -1.39
N VAL A 180 11.36 -1.82 -1.00
CA VAL A 180 12.62 -2.13 -0.33
C VAL A 180 12.40 -2.04 1.18
N LYS A 181 12.56 -3.15 1.89
CA LYS A 181 12.37 -3.21 3.33
C LYS A 181 13.68 -3.59 4.01
N ILE A 182 14.12 -2.77 4.97
CA ILE A 182 15.34 -3.00 5.75
C ILE A 182 14.92 -3.51 7.12
N VAL A 183 15.30 -4.75 7.44
CA VAL A 183 14.97 -5.40 8.72
C VAL A 183 16.24 -5.68 9.50
N GLU A 184 16.24 -5.30 10.78
CA GLU A 184 17.30 -5.66 11.69
C GLU A 184 16.93 -6.92 12.50
N ILE A 185 17.74 -7.96 12.34
CA ILE A 185 17.63 -9.23 13.04
C ILE A 185 18.60 -9.22 14.23
N PRO A 186 18.11 -9.24 15.48
CA PRO A 186 18.99 -9.31 16.64
C PRO A 186 19.66 -10.69 16.72
N GLY A 187 20.97 -10.71 16.91
CA GLY A 187 21.76 -11.91 17.14
C GLY A 187 21.92 -12.22 18.64
N LEU A 188 22.62 -13.32 18.92
CA LEU A 188 23.05 -13.66 20.28
C LEU A 188 24.15 -12.69 20.71
N GLY A 189 23.87 -11.86 21.72
CA GLY A 189 24.81 -10.86 22.26
C GLY A 189 24.48 -9.44 21.79
N GLN A 190 25.52 -8.64 21.49
CA GLN A 190 25.38 -7.28 20.96
C GLN A 190 25.45 -7.21 19.42
N SER A 191 25.59 -8.35 18.74
CA SER A 191 25.65 -8.40 17.29
C SER A 191 24.23 -8.42 16.70
N THR A 192 24.02 -7.64 15.65
CA THR A 192 22.79 -7.64 14.86
C THR A 192 23.14 -7.82 13.40
N ARG A 193 22.17 -8.31 12.62
CA ARG A 193 22.29 -8.46 11.17
C ARG A 193 21.24 -7.61 10.49
N ILE A 194 21.58 -7.04 9.35
CA ILE A 194 20.67 -6.25 8.54
C ILE A 194 20.32 -7.08 7.31
N SER A 195 19.03 -7.39 7.18
CA SER A 195 18.44 -8.06 6.03
C SER A 195 17.77 -7.01 5.15
N VAL A 196 18.18 -6.95 3.89
CA VAL A 196 17.55 -6.12 2.87
C VAL A 196 16.61 -7.00 2.06
N MET A 197 15.34 -6.63 2.05
CA MET A 197 14.31 -7.32 1.30
C MET A 197 13.81 -6.46 0.14
N TYR A 198 13.59 -7.09 -1.01
CA TYR A 198 12.90 -6.53 -2.14
C TYR A 198 11.65 -7.36 -2.43
N ASN A 199 10.47 -6.75 -2.35
CA ASN A 199 9.18 -7.44 -2.52
C ASN A 199 9.08 -8.74 -1.69
N GLU A 200 9.45 -8.65 -0.41
CA GLU A 200 9.43 -9.77 0.56
C GLU A 200 10.48 -10.87 0.33
N GLN A 201 11.37 -10.72 -0.65
CA GLN A 201 12.52 -11.63 -0.84
C GLN A 201 13.80 -11.00 -0.31
N GLU A 202 14.57 -11.73 0.50
CA GLU A 202 15.90 -11.29 0.95
C GLU A 202 16.87 -11.26 -0.23
N ILE A 203 17.48 -10.10 -0.46
CA ILE A 203 18.45 -9.86 -1.56
C ILE A 203 19.86 -9.65 -1.04
N TYR A 204 19.99 -9.22 0.22
CA TYR A 204 21.28 -8.94 0.83
C TYR A 204 21.21 -9.07 2.35
N LEU A 205 22.26 -9.60 2.95
CA LEU A 205 22.36 -9.84 4.38
C LEU A 205 23.81 -9.61 4.84
N PHE A 206 23.98 -8.75 5.85
CA PHE A 206 25.29 -8.44 6.41
C PHE A 206 25.20 -8.19 7.93
N ASN A 207 26.34 -8.19 8.62
CA ASN A 207 26.38 -7.88 10.06
C ASN A 207 26.41 -6.36 10.25
N ALA A 208 25.60 -5.83 11.17
CA ALA A 208 25.67 -4.41 11.52
C ALA A 208 27.01 -4.11 12.20
N SER A 209 27.74 -3.14 11.64
CA SER A 209 29.02 -2.67 12.17
C SER A 209 28.82 -1.35 12.93
N PRO A 210 29.56 -1.10 14.02
CA PRO A 210 29.64 0.22 14.62
C PRO A 210 30.45 1.21 13.78
N ASP A 211 31.22 0.73 12.78
CA ASP A 211 31.99 1.56 11.87
C ASP A 211 31.07 2.18 10.80
N GLU A 212 30.97 3.50 10.83
CA GLU A 212 30.14 4.29 9.93
C GLU A 212 30.59 4.18 8.46
N GLU A 213 31.90 4.08 8.19
CA GLU A 213 32.41 3.94 6.83
C GLU A 213 31.99 2.60 6.22
N VAL A 214 32.08 1.53 7.02
CA VAL A 214 31.60 0.20 6.63
C VAL A 214 30.11 0.24 6.34
N MET A 215 29.28 0.83 7.22
CA MET A 215 27.84 0.93 7.00
C MET A 215 27.47 1.75 5.75
N ASN A 216 28.24 2.78 5.43
CA ASN A 216 28.05 3.59 4.23
C ASN A 216 28.41 2.80 2.95
N GLN A 217 29.48 2.00 3.00
CA GLN A 217 29.84 1.06 1.93
C GLN A 217 28.75 0.01 1.73
N GLU A 218 28.21 -0.57 2.79
CA GLU A 218 27.11 -1.55 2.69
C GLU A 218 25.86 -0.94 2.05
N ALA A 219 25.55 0.32 2.36
CA ALA A 219 24.46 1.05 1.72
C ALA A 219 24.69 1.25 0.22
N GLN A 220 25.94 1.50 -0.19
CA GLN A 220 26.33 1.60 -1.59
C GLN A 220 26.19 0.26 -2.31
N THR A 221 26.73 -0.82 -1.74
CA THR A 221 26.61 -2.19 -2.26
C THR A 221 25.15 -2.59 -2.43
N THR A 222 24.31 -2.26 -1.45
CA THR A 222 22.86 -2.55 -1.50
C THR A 222 22.20 -1.91 -2.72
N LEU A 223 22.55 -0.67 -3.05
CA LEU A 223 22.01 0.01 -4.23
C LEU A 223 22.51 -0.60 -5.54
N GLU A 224 23.76 -1.07 -5.58
CA GLU A 224 24.32 -1.75 -6.74
C GLU A 224 23.60 -3.07 -7.01
N ILE A 225 23.37 -3.87 -5.97
CA ILE A 225 22.58 -5.12 -6.05
C ILE A 225 21.17 -4.82 -6.56
N LEU A 226 20.50 -3.81 -6.02
CA LEU A 226 19.15 -3.42 -6.45
C LEU A 226 19.12 -2.98 -7.93
N LYS A 227 20.15 -2.26 -8.39
CA LYS A 227 20.28 -1.87 -9.81
C LYS A 227 20.48 -3.08 -10.71
N GLU A 228 21.37 -3.99 -10.30
CA GLU A 228 21.63 -5.24 -11.02
C GLU A 228 20.39 -6.12 -11.11
N MET A 229 19.51 -6.13 -10.11
CA MET A 229 18.26 -6.90 -10.18
C MET A 229 17.22 -6.32 -11.16
N ILE A 230 17.26 -5.02 -11.44
CA ILE A 230 16.32 -4.36 -12.37
C ILE A 230 16.78 -4.46 -13.82
N LEU A 231 18.07 -4.25 -14.07
CA LEU A 231 18.68 -4.28 -15.41
C LEU A 231 18.26 -5.47 -16.28
N PRO A 232 18.29 -6.74 -15.83
CA PRO A 232 17.95 -7.90 -16.65
C PRO A 232 16.46 -7.98 -17.00
N LYS A 233 15.57 -7.34 -16.21
CA LYS A 233 14.12 -7.35 -16.48
C LYS A 233 13.74 -6.37 -17.59
N ASN A 234 14.49 -5.27 -17.75
CA ASN A 234 14.25 -4.26 -18.79
C ASN A 234 14.77 -4.66 -20.19
N GLU A 235 15.79 -5.52 -20.27
CA GLU A 235 16.30 -6.01 -21.56
C GLU A 235 15.40 -7.09 -22.18
N LEU A 236 14.77 -7.95 -21.36
CA LEU A 236 13.81 -8.97 -21.83
C LEU A 236 12.51 -8.37 -22.39
N LEU A 237 12.14 -7.17 -21.92
CA LEU A 237 10.98 -6.42 -22.44
C LEU A 237 11.29 -5.71 -23.77
N ARG A 238 12.57 -5.47 -24.09
CA ARG A 238 13.00 -4.83 -25.35
C ARG A 238 13.20 -5.81 -26.50
N SER A 239 13.46 -7.09 -26.22
CA SER A 239 13.65 -8.12 -27.26
C SER A 239 12.36 -8.75 -27.78
N SER A 240 11.20 -8.35 -27.23
CA SER A 240 9.87 -8.87 -27.59
C SER A 240 9.00 -7.89 -28.39
N THR A 241 9.60 -6.81 -28.91
CA THR A 241 9.01 -5.86 -29.88
C THR A 241 9.96 -5.69 -31.05
#